data_AF-A0A946GT75-F1
#
_entry.id   AF-A0A946GT75-F1
#
_cell.length_a   1.000
_cell.length_b   1.000
_cell.length_c   1.000
_cell.angle_alpha   90.00
_cell.angle_beta   90.00
_cell.angle_gamma   90.00
#
_symmetry.space_group_name_H-M   'P 1'
#
loop_
_entity.id
_entity.type
_entity.pdbx_description
1 polymer ?
#
loop_
_entity_poly.entity_id
_entity_poly.type
_entity_poly.pdbx_seq_one_letter_code
_entity_poly.pdbx_strand_id
1 'polypeptide(L)'
;VLPNLAKQAEAFLNVDDLQWSDLGNNLTGHSINKFKPLMTRIEKDKIDAIIEASKEEQEEPAKQQVVDSNIEPIANEISFDDFAKLDLRVAKIVKAEAVAKADKLLQLTLDIGIEQRNVFAGIKSAYKPEELEGKLTVMVANLAPRKMRFGISEGMVLAAGPGGEDIYVLNPDEGATPGMRIK
;
A
#
# COMPACT_ATOMS: atom_id res chain seq x y z
N VAL A 1 0.24 27.93 24.81
CA VAL A 1 0.98 29.12 25.29
C VAL A 1 1.44 29.91 24.08
N LEU A 2 1.26 31.24 24.04
CA LEU A 2 1.57 32.10 22.87
C LEU A 2 2.86 32.90 23.11
N PRO A 3 4.07 32.35 22.82
CA PRO A 3 5.35 32.97 23.18
C PRO A 3 5.58 34.32 22.48
N ASN A 4 5.11 34.48 21.25
CA ASN A 4 5.22 35.75 20.52
C ASN A 4 4.35 36.85 21.13
N LEU A 5 3.17 36.48 21.66
CA LEU A 5 2.30 37.42 22.35
C LEU A 5 2.93 37.90 23.65
N ALA A 6 3.55 36.98 24.41
CA ALA A 6 4.28 37.30 25.63
C ALA A 6 5.38 38.35 25.37
N LYS A 7 6.21 38.13 24.35
CA LYS A 7 7.25 39.09 23.93
C LYS A 7 6.71 40.46 23.53
N GLN A 8 5.56 40.51 22.85
CA GLN A 8 4.96 41.77 22.48
C GLN A 8 4.35 42.51 23.69
N ALA A 9 3.85 41.78 24.68
CA ALA A 9 3.39 42.35 25.94
C ALA A 9 4.56 42.90 26.77
N GLU A 10 5.67 42.17 26.87
CA GLU A 10 6.92 42.61 27.50
C GLU A 10 7.45 43.91 26.84
N ALA A 11 7.50 43.93 25.52
CA ALA A 11 7.90 45.12 24.77
C ALA A 11 6.94 46.30 24.96
N PHE A 12 5.64 46.07 25.08
CA PHE A 12 4.66 47.13 25.37
C PHE A 12 4.81 47.68 26.78
N LEU A 13 4.98 46.80 27.76
CA LEU A 13 5.22 47.14 29.16
C LEU A 13 6.63 47.70 29.39
N ASN A 14 7.50 47.67 28.38
CA ASN A 14 8.88 48.14 28.45
C ASN A 14 9.67 47.45 29.57
N VAL A 15 9.54 46.12 29.64
CA VAL A 15 10.20 45.25 30.62
C VAL A 15 10.95 44.14 29.90
N ASP A 16 11.94 43.58 30.58
CA ASP A 16 12.64 42.36 30.15
C ASP A 16 11.75 41.12 30.35
N ASP A 17 12.26 39.94 29.97
CA ASP A 17 11.53 38.67 30.03
C ASP A 17 10.86 38.44 31.39
N LEU A 18 9.53 38.33 31.41
CA LEU A 18 8.75 38.18 32.64
C LEU A 18 8.94 36.77 33.22
N GLN A 19 9.57 36.68 34.39
CA GLN A 19 9.78 35.42 35.10
C GLN A 19 8.78 35.26 36.24
N TRP A 20 8.56 34.03 36.69
CA TRP A 20 7.70 33.74 37.84
C TRP A 20 8.20 34.39 39.14
N SER A 21 9.50 34.72 39.22
CA SER A 21 10.12 35.45 40.33
C SER A 21 9.69 36.92 40.40
N ASP A 22 9.13 37.48 39.33
CA ASP A 22 8.70 38.88 39.28
C ASP A 22 7.28 39.09 39.85
N LEU A 23 6.60 38.01 40.26
CA LEU A 23 5.34 38.08 40.99
C LEU A 23 5.54 38.80 42.33
N GLY A 24 5.23 40.10 42.36
CA GLY A 24 5.35 40.97 43.54
C GLY A 24 6.01 42.31 43.25
N ASN A 25 6.70 42.44 42.11
CA ASN A 25 7.27 43.70 41.65
C ASN A 25 6.21 44.53 40.93
N ASN A 26 5.57 45.43 41.67
CA ASN A 26 4.60 46.37 41.09
C ASN A 26 5.32 47.37 40.19
N LEU A 27 4.97 47.39 38.90
CA LEU A 27 5.52 48.32 37.90
C LEU A 27 4.94 49.74 38.07
N THR A 28 5.12 50.36 39.23
CA THR A 28 4.65 51.72 39.53
C THR A 28 5.71 52.76 39.14
N GLY A 29 5.32 53.80 38.40
CA GLY A 29 6.22 54.90 38.01
C GLY A 29 7.10 54.62 36.78
N HIS A 30 6.86 53.55 36.04
CA HIS A 30 7.54 53.24 34.79
C HIS A 30 6.78 53.79 33.58
N SER A 31 7.50 54.10 32.50
CA SER A 31 6.90 54.48 31.21
C SER A 31 6.63 53.25 30.35
N ILE A 32 5.38 53.10 29.92
CA ILE A 32 4.99 52.11 28.91
C ILE A 32 5.26 52.63 27.50
N ASN A 33 5.47 51.72 26.55
CA ASN A 33 5.64 52.05 25.14
C ASN A 33 4.29 52.38 24.47
N LYS A 34 4.33 52.93 23.25
CA LYS A 34 3.10 53.24 22.50
C LYS A 34 2.29 51.97 22.24
N PHE A 35 0.98 52.07 22.43
CA PHE A 35 0.06 50.95 22.21
C PHE A 35 0.12 50.43 20.78
N LYS A 36 0.29 49.12 20.65
CA LYS A 36 0.25 48.40 19.38
C LYS A 36 -0.72 47.22 19.54
N PRO A 37 -1.72 47.07 18.65
CA PRO A 37 -2.68 45.98 18.76
C PRO A 37 -1.96 44.63 18.59
N LEU A 38 -2.11 43.75 19.58
CA LEU A 38 -1.40 42.46 19.67
C LEU A 38 -2.13 41.32 18.95
N MET A 39 -3.45 41.45 18.81
CA MET A 39 -4.27 40.55 18.02
C MET A 39 -5.30 41.36 17.25
N THR A 40 -5.54 40.94 16.03
CA THR A 40 -6.67 41.41 15.23
C THR A 40 -7.69 40.29 15.18
N ARG A 41 -8.97 40.66 15.17
CA ARG A 41 -10.04 39.68 14.96
C ARG A 41 -9.83 39.04 13.59
N ILE A 42 -9.86 37.71 13.54
CA ILE A 42 -9.85 37.00 12.28
C ILE A 42 -11.26 37.14 11.69
N GLU A 43 -11.35 37.82 10.56
CA GLU A 43 -12.59 37.94 9.79
C GLU A 43 -12.84 36.66 9.00
N LYS A 44 -14.12 36.30 8.81
CA LYS A 44 -14.54 35.04 8.16
C LYS A 44 -13.90 34.83 6.79
N ASP A 45 -13.80 35.89 5.99
CA ASP A 45 -13.22 35.85 4.64
C ASP A 45 -11.77 35.36 4.63
N LYS A 46 -11.00 35.60 5.71
CA LYS A 46 -9.62 35.10 5.83
C LYS A 46 -9.56 33.64 6.27
N ILE A 47 -10.56 33.16 6.98
CA ILE A 47 -10.68 31.73 7.34
C ILE A 47 -10.97 30.94 6.06
N ASP A 48 -11.90 31.44 5.25
CA ASP A 48 -12.27 30.79 3.98
C ASP A 48 -11.09 30.77 3.01
N ALA A 49 -10.31 31.86 2.92
CA ALA A 49 -9.08 31.90 2.10
C ALA A 49 -7.99 30.91 2.57
N ILE A 50 -7.85 30.68 3.89
CA ILE A 50 -6.87 29.73 4.44
C ILE A 50 -7.35 28.28 4.22
N ILE A 51 -8.67 28.03 4.29
CA ILE A 51 -9.27 26.71 4.02
C ILE A 51 -9.17 26.36 2.54
N GLU A 52 -9.41 27.31 1.63
CA GLU A 52 -9.23 27.12 0.18
C GLU A 52 -7.75 26.87 -0.17
N ALA A 53 -6.82 27.67 0.38
CA ALA A 53 -5.38 27.44 0.19
C ALA A 53 -4.92 26.07 0.75
N SER A 54 -5.52 25.59 1.85
CA SER A 54 -5.23 24.26 2.40
C SER A 54 -5.86 23.12 1.62
N LYS A 55 -6.91 23.38 0.82
CA LYS A 55 -7.54 22.42 -0.09
C LYS A 55 -6.73 22.26 -1.38
N GLU A 56 -6.17 23.35 -1.91
CA GLU A 56 -5.33 23.29 -3.12
C GLU A 56 -3.98 22.60 -2.85
N GLU A 57 -3.45 22.64 -1.63
CA GLU A 57 -2.25 21.87 -1.23
C GLU A 57 -2.53 20.38 -0.92
N GLN A 58 -3.80 19.94 -0.92
CA GLN A 58 -4.19 18.54 -0.66
C GLN A 58 -4.28 17.66 -1.93
N GLU A 59 -3.92 18.19 -3.11
CA GLU A 59 -3.82 17.39 -4.35
C GLU A 59 -2.42 16.80 -4.62
N GLU A 60 -1.49 16.89 -3.66
CA GLU A 60 -0.30 16.01 -3.68
C GLU A 60 -0.54 14.79 -2.79
N PRO A 61 -0.49 13.55 -3.32
CA PRO A 61 -0.55 12.37 -2.48
C PRO A 61 0.63 12.43 -1.52
N ALA A 62 0.33 12.34 -0.23
CA ALA A 62 1.31 12.25 0.84
C ALA A 62 2.36 11.19 0.47
N LYS A 63 3.56 11.64 0.08
CA LYS A 63 4.75 10.79 -0.05
C LYS A 63 5.05 10.25 1.34
N GLN A 64 4.50 9.07 1.62
CA GLN A 64 4.98 8.21 2.68
C GLN A 64 6.48 8.04 2.49
N GLN A 65 7.21 8.25 3.58
CA GLN A 65 8.65 8.02 3.66
C GLN A 65 8.91 6.58 3.24
N VAL A 66 9.42 6.42 2.01
CA VAL A 66 9.96 5.17 1.49
C VAL A 66 11.19 4.81 2.31
N VAL A 67 10.99 3.89 3.25
CA VAL A 67 12.05 3.04 3.74
C VAL A 67 12.55 2.20 2.55
N ASP A 68 13.84 2.32 2.28
CA ASP A 68 14.58 1.59 1.25
C ASP A 68 14.17 0.10 1.22
N SER A 69 13.41 -0.28 0.20
CA SER A 69 13.13 -1.67 -0.13
C SER A 69 12.67 -1.74 -1.58
N ASN A 70 13.21 -2.70 -2.35
CA ASN A 70 12.86 -2.98 -3.76
C ASN A 70 11.41 -3.52 -3.90
N ILE A 71 10.44 -2.90 -3.24
CA ILE A 71 9.04 -3.33 -3.20
C ILE A 71 8.26 -2.47 -4.19
N GLU A 72 7.55 -3.13 -5.11
CA GLU A 72 6.67 -2.44 -6.05
C GLU A 72 5.59 -1.64 -5.29
N PRO A 73 5.28 -0.40 -5.73
CA PRO A 73 4.29 0.42 -5.06
C PRO A 73 2.92 -0.26 -5.10
N ILE A 74 2.14 -0.10 -4.02
CA ILE A 74 0.80 -0.64 -3.90
C ILE A 74 -0.07 -0.05 -5.02
N ALA A 75 -0.77 -0.90 -5.76
CA ALA A 75 -1.70 -0.49 -6.82
C ALA A 75 -2.91 0.27 -6.25
N ASN A 76 -3.66 0.95 -7.12
CA ASN A 76 -4.88 1.66 -6.73
C ASN A 76 -5.88 0.76 -6.01
N GLU A 77 -6.64 1.34 -5.08
CA GLU A 77 -7.71 0.64 -4.37
C GLU A 77 -8.76 0.10 -5.34
N ILE A 78 -9.15 -1.15 -5.14
CA ILE A 78 -10.25 -1.80 -5.87
C ILE A 78 -11.43 -2.05 -4.94
N SER A 79 -12.63 -2.12 -5.50
CA SER A 79 -13.81 -2.48 -4.73
C SER A 79 -13.83 -3.97 -4.37
N PHE A 80 -14.53 -4.33 -3.28
CA PHE A 80 -14.75 -5.75 -2.95
C PHE A 80 -15.48 -6.49 -4.07
N ASP A 81 -16.36 -5.83 -4.80
CA ASP A 81 -17.08 -6.43 -5.94
C ASP A 81 -16.13 -6.84 -7.06
N ASP A 82 -15.03 -6.10 -7.27
CA ASP A 82 -14.01 -6.47 -8.25
C ASP A 82 -13.21 -7.69 -7.82
N PHE A 83 -12.91 -7.82 -6.52
CA PHE A 83 -12.32 -9.03 -5.97
C PHE A 83 -13.28 -10.23 -6.05
N ALA A 84 -14.56 -10.03 -5.70
CA ALA A 84 -15.58 -11.08 -5.73
C ALA A 84 -15.86 -11.64 -7.14
N LYS A 85 -15.59 -10.84 -8.19
CA LYS A 85 -15.61 -11.29 -9.59
C LYS A 85 -14.52 -12.32 -9.88
N LEU A 86 -13.40 -12.33 -9.16
CA LEU A 86 -12.34 -13.33 -9.35
C LEU A 86 -12.77 -14.67 -8.72
N ASP A 87 -12.56 -15.76 -9.46
CA ASP A 87 -12.73 -17.13 -8.97
C ASP A 87 -11.34 -17.70 -8.68
N LEU A 88 -10.87 -17.47 -7.45
CA LEU A 88 -9.63 -18.02 -6.94
C LEU A 88 -9.90 -19.39 -6.33
N ARG A 89 -9.17 -20.41 -6.76
CA ARG A 89 -9.35 -21.78 -6.25
C ARG A 89 -8.03 -22.45 -5.93
N VAL A 90 -8.08 -23.33 -4.94
CA VAL A 90 -7.01 -24.28 -4.67
C VAL A 90 -7.02 -25.36 -5.75
N ALA A 91 -5.86 -25.62 -6.33
CA ALA A 91 -5.66 -26.64 -7.35
C ALA A 91 -4.49 -27.56 -6.99
N LYS A 92 -4.60 -28.83 -7.31
CA LYS A 92 -3.51 -29.80 -7.18
C LYS A 92 -2.75 -29.92 -8.50
N ILE A 93 -1.43 -29.85 -8.45
CA ILE A 93 -0.60 -30.07 -9.63
C ILE A 93 -0.53 -31.59 -9.87
N VAL A 94 -1.20 -32.06 -10.92
CA VAL A 94 -1.22 -33.48 -11.30
C VAL A 94 -0.01 -33.84 -12.15
N LYS A 95 0.41 -32.92 -13.01
CA LYS A 95 1.52 -33.10 -13.94
C LYS A 95 2.23 -31.79 -14.19
N ALA A 96 3.56 -31.82 -14.28
CA ALA A 96 4.35 -30.66 -14.68
C ALA A 96 5.32 -31.05 -15.80
N GLU A 97 5.37 -30.26 -16.86
CA GLU A 97 6.25 -30.49 -18.01
C GLU A 97 6.97 -29.20 -18.42
N ALA A 98 8.24 -29.30 -18.77
CA ALA A 98 8.99 -28.18 -19.30
C ALA A 98 8.64 -27.93 -20.76
N VAL A 99 8.35 -26.67 -21.11
CA VAL A 99 8.08 -26.29 -22.50
C VAL A 99 9.41 -26.18 -23.26
N ALA A 100 9.67 -27.10 -24.19
CA ALA A 100 10.95 -27.21 -24.91
C ALA A 100 11.37 -25.96 -25.71
N LYS A 101 10.43 -25.05 -25.99
CA LYS A 101 10.65 -23.82 -26.77
C LYS A 101 10.51 -22.53 -25.93
N ALA A 102 10.38 -22.66 -24.61
CA ALA A 102 10.28 -21.51 -23.72
C ALA A 102 11.14 -21.74 -22.47
N ASP A 103 12.20 -20.94 -22.34
CA ASP A 103 13.19 -21.12 -21.28
C ASP A 103 12.66 -20.82 -19.88
N LYS A 104 11.55 -20.07 -19.77
CA LYS A 104 10.94 -19.63 -18.51
C LYS A 104 9.59 -20.26 -18.18
N LEU A 105 9.01 -21.07 -19.07
CA LEU A 105 7.65 -21.60 -18.90
C LEU A 105 7.63 -23.10 -18.57
N LEU A 106 6.81 -23.46 -17.58
CA LEU A 106 6.35 -24.81 -17.33
C LEU A 106 4.87 -24.93 -17.73
N GLN A 107 4.51 -26.07 -18.29
CA GLN A 107 3.14 -26.48 -18.50
C GLN A 107 2.69 -27.30 -17.29
N LEU A 108 1.63 -26.88 -16.62
CA LEU A 108 1.07 -27.53 -15.44
C LEU A 108 -0.35 -28.01 -15.75
N THR A 109 -0.62 -29.28 -15.45
CA THR A 109 -1.98 -29.81 -15.40
C THR A 109 -2.48 -29.73 -13.97
N LEU A 110 -3.46 -28.86 -13.74
CA LEU A 110 -4.00 -28.53 -12.43
C LEU A 110 -5.38 -29.18 -12.27
N ASP A 111 -5.60 -29.90 -11.17
CA ASP A 111 -6.89 -30.46 -10.79
C ASP A 111 -7.55 -29.56 -9.75
N ILE A 112 -8.71 -29.00 -10.09
CA ILE A 112 -9.53 -28.17 -9.18
C ILE A 112 -10.70 -28.95 -8.58
N GLY A 113 -10.63 -30.29 -8.56
CA GLY A 113 -11.64 -31.19 -8.00
C GLY A 113 -12.88 -31.39 -8.88
N ILE A 114 -13.23 -30.41 -9.73
CA ILE A 114 -14.33 -30.52 -10.70
C ILE A 114 -13.86 -30.87 -12.11
N GLU A 115 -12.69 -30.38 -12.51
CA GLU A 115 -12.09 -30.62 -13.82
C GLU A 115 -10.57 -30.42 -13.75
N GLN A 116 -9.86 -30.89 -14.76
CA GLN A 116 -8.45 -30.61 -14.95
C GLN A 116 -8.28 -29.47 -15.93
N ARG A 117 -7.40 -28.53 -15.61
CA ARG A 117 -7.08 -27.38 -16.45
C ARG A 117 -5.63 -27.32 -16.79
N ASN A 118 -5.35 -26.85 -18.00
CA ASN A 118 -3.98 -26.63 -18.45
C ASN A 118 -3.57 -25.17 -18.24
N VAL A 119 -2.46 -24.96 -17.52
CA VAL A 119 -1.94 -23.62 -17.23
C VAL A 119 -0.46 -23.55 -17.54
N PHE A 120 -0.02 -22.44 -18.10
CA PHE A 120 1.41 -22.16 -18.30
C PHE A 120 1.91 -21.20 -17.22
N ALA A 121 2.91 -21.62 -16.46
CA ALA A 121 3.48 -20.85 -15.35
C ALA A 121 4.94 -20.46 -15.63
N GLY A 122 5.29 -19.21 -15.34
CA GLY A 122 6.63 -18.62 -15.52
C GLY A 122 7.66 -19.02 -14.45
N ILE A 123 7.55 -20.22 -13.89
CA ILE A 123 8.25 -20.63 -12.66
C ILE A 123 9.41 -21.62 -12.89
N LYS A 124 9.76 -21.87 -14.16
CA LYS A 124 10.82 -22.83 -14.54
C LYS A 124 12.19 -22.48 -13.96
N SER A 125 12.44 -21.19 -13.72
CA SER A 125 13.70 -20.70 -13.14
C SER A 125 13.86 -21.06 -11.65
N ALA A 126 12.75 -21.20 -10.91
CA ALA A 126 12.77 -21.44 -9.47
C ALA A 126 12.47 -22.90 -9.09
N TYR A 127 11.66 -23.61 -9.89
CA TYR A 127 11.20 -24.96 -9.57
C TYR A 127 11.39 -25.94 -10.73
N LYS A 128 11.76 -27.18 -10.37
CA LYS A 128 11.74 -28.30 -11.30
C LYS A 128 10.33 -28.89 -11.40
N PRO A 129 9.95 -29.46 -12.56
CA PRO A 129 8.64 -30.09 -12.73
C PRO A 129 8.33 -31.15 -11.66
N GLU A 130 9.31 -32.01 -11.35
CA GLU A 130 9.18 -33.10 -10.37
C GLU A 130 8.88 -32.61 -8.95
N GLU A 131 9.31 -31.39 -8.60
CA GLU A 131 9.06 -30.83 -7.26
C GLU A 131 7.67 -30.21 -7.13
N LEU A 132 6.99 -29.95 -8.24
CA LEU A 132 5.67 -29.34 -8.26
C LEU A 132 4.56 -30.39 -8.29
N GLU A 133 4.82 -31.57 -8.84
CA GLU A 133 3.84 -32.64 -8.91
C GLU A 133 3.37 -33.07 -7.51
N GLY A 134 2.05 -33.16 -7.34
CA GLY A 134 1.40 -33.49 -6.07
C GLY A 134 1.16 -32.31 -5.13
N LYS A 135 1.79 -31.14 -5.34
CA LYS A 135 1.59 -29.95 -4.49
C LYS A 135 0.26 -29.26 -4.76
N LEU A 136 -0.22 -28.54 -3.75
CA LEU A 136 -1.38 -27.67 -3.83
C LEU A 136 -0.94 -26.24 -4.11
N THR A 137 -1.58 -25.59 -5.06
CA THR A 137 -1.29 -24.21 -5.44
C THR A 137 -2.59 -23.42 -5.55
N VAL A 138 -2.48 -22.09 -5.54
CA VAL A 138 -3.60 -21.21 -5.85
C VAL A 138 -3.62 -20.86 -7.34
N MET A 139 -4.79 -20.93 -7.97
CA MET A 139 -5.00 -20.46 -9.34
C MET A 139 -6.23 -19.57 -9.48
N VAL A 140 -6.20 -18.70 -10.50
CA VAL A 140 -7.37 -17.95 -10.99
C VAL A 140 -8.08 -18.79 -12.05
N ALA A 141 -9.30 -19.24 -11.76
CA ALA A 141 -10.08 -20.16 -12.58
C ALA A 141 -11.02 -19.46 -13.59
N ASN A 142 -11.33 -18.18 -13.44
CA ASN A 142 -12.26 -17.48 -14.34
C ASN A 142 -11.57 -16.50 -15.31
N LEU A 143 -10.27 -16.65 -15.55
CA LEU A 143 -9.58 -15.90 -16.59
C LEU A 143 -9.96 -16.41 -17.99
N ALA A 144 -10.10 -15.49 -18.93
CA ALA A 144 -10.32 -15.82 -20.32
C ALA A 144 -9.16 -16.69 -20.84
N PRO A 145 -9.43 -17.83 -21.50
CA PRO A 145 -8.38 -18.70 -22.00
C PRO A 145 -7.45 -17.96 -22.97
N ARG A 146 -6.15 -17.95 -22.67
CA ARG A 146 -5.15 -17.27 -23.50
C ARG A 146 -4.46 -18.30 -24.40
N LYS A 147 -4.66 -18.17 -25.72
CA LYS A 147 -3.94 -18.98 -26.70
C LYS A 147 -2.48 -18.56 -26.73
N MET A 148 -1.59 -19.50 -26.41
CA MET A 148 -0.16 -19.35 -26.51
C MET A 148 0.38 -20.25 -27.63
N ARG A 149 1.66 -20.10 -27.97
CA ARG A 149 2.32 -20.89 -29.01
C ARG A 149 2.37 -22.40 -28.69
N PHE A 150 2.14 -22.78 -27.44
CA PHE A 150 2.31 -24.13 -26.90
C PHE A 150 0.99 -24.79 -26.47
N GLY A 151 -0.14 -24.07 -26.55
CA GLY A 151 -1.43 -24.55 -26.08
C GLY A 151 -2.32 -23.42 -25.61
N ILE A 152 -3.43 -23.78 -24.97
CA ILE A 152 -4.36 -22.84 -24.33
C ILE A 152 -4.06 -22.82 -22.83
N SER A 153 -3.87 -21.63 -22.26
CA SER A 153 -3.80 -21.44 -20.80
C SER A 153 -5.18 -21.07 -20.29
N GLU A 154 -5.76 -21.92 -19.45
CA GLU A 154 -7.15 -21.79 -18.93
C GLU A 154 -7.19 -21.18 -17.52
N GLY A 155 -6.12 -20.49 -17.15
CA GLY A 155 -5.95 -19.88 -15.85
C GLY A 155 -4.54 -19.32 -15.66
N MET A 156 -4.28 -18.90 -14.43
CA MET A 156 -3.00 -18.38 -13.97
C MET A 156 -2.72 -18.89 -12.56
N VAL A 157 -1.52 -19.40 -12.33
CA VAL A 157 -1.02 -19.75 -10.99
C VAL A 157 -0.49 -18.50 -10.31
N LEU A 158 -0.76 -18.34 -9.02
CA LEU A 158 -0.23 -17.23 -8.25
C LEU A 158 1.13 -17.60 -7.63
N ALA A 159 2.09 -16.69 -7.80
CA ALA A 159 3.41 -16.79 -7.20
C ALA A 159 3.88 -15.39 -6.79
N ALA A 160 4.71 -15.32 -5.77
CA ALA A 160 5.31 -14.09 -5.26
C ALA A 160 6.80 -14.02 -5.61
N GLY A 161 7.31 -12.82 -5.85
CA GLY A 161 8.75 -12.56 -6.00
C GLY A 161 9.11 -11.72 -7.24
N PRO A 162 10.34 -11.15 -7.27
CA PRO A 162 10.79 -10.24 -8.33
C PRO A 162 11.01 -10.91 -9.70
N GLY A 163 10.83 -12.23 -9.78
CA GLY A 163 11.04 -13.03 -10.99
C GLY A 163 12.43 -13.66 -11.05
N GLY A 164 12.61 -14.63 -11.94
CA GLY A 164 13.85 -15.42 -12.02
C GLY A 164 13.86 -16.56 -11.01
N GLU A 165 14.96 -16.69 -10.26
CA GLU A 165 15.12 -17.76 -9.26
C GLU A 165 14.35 -17.48 -7.96
N ASP A 166 14.11 -16.22 -7.64
CA ASP A 166 13.34 -15.78 -6.47
C ASP A 166 11.83 -15.76 -6.76
N ILE A 167 11.26 -16.90 -7.17
CA ILE A 167 9.81 -17.06 -7.33
C ILE A 167 9.32 -18.09 -6.32
N TYR A 168 8.27 -17.73 -5.59
CA TYR A 168 7.67 -18.53 -4.53
C TYR A 168 6.22 -18.83 -4.87
N VAL A 169 5.90 -20.09 -5.17
CA VAL A 169 4.51 -20.50 -5.46
C VAL A 169 3.68 -20.44 -4.18
N LEU A 170 2.48 -19.86 -4.27
CA LEU A 170 1.54 -19.77 -3.15
C LEU A 170 0.88 -21.13 -2.89
N ASN A 171 1.15 -21.69 -1.71
CA ASN A 171 0.55 -22.93 -1.23
C ASN A 171 -0.47 -22.61 -0.13
N PRO A 172 -1.64 -23.27 -0.11
CA PRO A 172 -2.57 -23.15 1.00
C PRO A 172 -2.09 -23.97 2.21
N ASP A 173 -2.59 -23.60 3.40
CA ASP A 173 -2.33 -24.35 4.64
C ASP A 173 -2.89 -25.79 4.60
N GLU A 174 -2.41 -26.60 5.54
CA GLU A 174 -2.85 -28.00 5.68
C GLU A 174 -4.38 -28.09 5.88
N GLY A 175 -5.00 -29.04 5.18
CA GLY A 175 -6.45 -29.25 5.19
C GLY A 175 -7.20 -28.61 4.02
N ALA A 176 -6.54 -27.77 3.22
CA ALA A 176 -7.10 -27.28 1.97
C ALA A 176 -7.24 -28.43 0.95
N THR A 177 -8.40 -28.54 0.31
CA THR A 177 -8.64 -29.55 -0.74
C THR A 177 -8.78 -28.89 -2.11
N PRO A 178 -8.44 -29.61 -3.20
CA PRO A 178 -8.69 -29.13 -4.56
C PRO A 178 -10.14 -28.69 -4.76
N GLY A 179 -10.33 -27.54 -5.38
CA GLY A 179 -11.64 -26.95 -5.67
C GLY A 179 -12.19 -26.03 -4.59
N MET A 180 -11.57 -25.94 -3.42
CA MET A 180 -11.94 -24.95 -2.41
C MET A 180 -11.75 -23.54 -2.98
N ARG A 181 -12.80 -22.70 -2.84
CA ARG A 181 -12.80 -21.30 -3.27
C ARG A 181 -12.15 -20.44 -2.20
N ILE A 182 -11.24 -19.56 -2.64
CA ILE A 182 -10.56 -18.57 -1.81
C ILE A 182 -11.43 -17.32 -1.74
N LYS A 183 -11.51 -16.72 -0.55
CA LYS A 183 -12.37 -15.58 -0.23
C LYS A 183 -11.61 -14.57 0.60
#